data_AF-A0A1H9UDX8-F1
#
_entry.id   AF-A0A1H9UDX8-F1
#
_cell.length_a   1.000
_cell.length_b   1.000
_cell.length_c   1.000
_cell.angle_alpha   90.00
_cell.angle_beta   90.00
_cell.angle_gamma   90.00
#
_symmetry.space_group_name_H-M   'P 1'
#
loop_
_entity.id
_entity.type
_entity.pdbx_description
1 polymer ?
#
loop_
_entity_poly.entity_id
_entity_poly.type
_entity_poly.pdbx_seq_one_letter_code
_entity_poly.pdbx_strand_id
1 'polypeptide(L)'
;MIYYYLLQERSSYRRLLKFIMLMKLACIVVFITCLNVSASVFSQEKISLDVKKTKLAKVLQIIEQQSSYHFVYSSTYVPINKDVSITVTNTPVTEVLSAILNRTNLKYSVSDGGLIVISRNKEVPITGTVKDPLGGVLPGATVRVKGTGVGTSTDINGKFSLNAPENAILVIFLCGLSN
;
A
#
# COMPACT_ATOMS: atom_id res chain seq x y z
N MET A 1 0.89 34.81 -71.89
CA MET A 1 1.07 33.37 -71.58
C MET A 1 1.90 33.13 -70.32
N ILE A 2 2.93 33.93 -70.01
CA ILE A 2 3.82 33.76 -68.83
C ILE A 2 3.12 34.04 -67.48
N TYR A 3 2.17 34.98 -67.43
CA TYR A 3 1.45 35.35 -66.19
C TYR A 3 0.56 34.23 -65.60
N TYR A 4 0.03 33.34 -66.46
CA TYR A 4 -0.80 32.21 -66.01
C TYR A 4 0.03 31.14 -65.28
N TYR A 5 1.27 30.91 -65.73
CA TYR A 5 2.19 29.96 -65.09
C TYR A 5 2.61 30.41 -63.69
N LEU A 6 2.89 31.71 -63.50
CA LEU A 6 3.26 32.27 -62.18
C LEU A 6 2.11 32.23 -61.16
N LEU A 7 0.85 32.34 -61.60
CA LEU A 7 -0.32 32.20 -60.72
C LEU A 7 -0.59 30.74 -60.33
N GLN A 8 -0.26 29.79 -61.20
CA GLN A 8 -0.44 28.35 -60.94
C GLN A 8 0.57 27.80 -59.92
N GLU A 9 1.80 28.33 -59.89
CA GLU A 9 2.79 28.01 -58.85
C GLU A 9 2.33 28.49 -57.46
N ARG A 10 1.89 29.76 -57.33
CA ARG A 10 1.44 30.33 -56.04
C ARG A 10 0.25 29.56 -55.43
N SER A 11 -0.65 29.04 -56.26
CA SER A 11 -1.79 28.20 -55.87
C SER A 11 -1.32 26.87 -55.26
N SER A 12 -0.32 26.24 -55.88
CA SER A 12 0.21 24.94 -55.48
C SER A 12 0.98 25.02 -54.17
N TYR A 13 1.79 26.06 -53.94
CA TYR A 13 2.45 26.31 -52.66
C TYR A 13 1.46 26.53 -51.50
N ARG A 14 0.35 27.26 -51.75
CA ARG A 14 -0.71 27.43 -50.73
C ARG A 14 -1.40 26.10 -50.39
N ARG A 15 -1.59 25.21 -51.37
CA ARG A 15 -2.13 23.86 -51.14
C ARG A 15 -1.15 23.01 -50.34
N LEU A 16 0.14 23.01 -50.70
CA LEU A 16 1.19 22.28 -49.98
C LEU A 16 1.36 22.75 -48.52
N LEU A 17 1.37 24.07 -48.28
CA LEU A 17 1.41 24.64 -46.92
C LEU A 17 0.17 24.27 -46.09
N LYS A 18 -1.01 24.22 -46.72
CA LYS A 18 -2.23 23.72 -46.07
C LYS A 18 -2.13 22.24 -45.72
N PHE A 19 -1.56 21.42 -46.60
CA PHE A 19 -1.32 19.99 -46.31
C PHE A 19 -0.33 19.81 -45.16
N ILE A 20 0.76 20.59 -45.10
CA ILE A 20 1.72 20.56 -43.99
C ILE A 20 1.06 20.99 -42.67
N MET A 21 0.22 22.03 -42.69
CA MET A 21 -0.59 22.44 -41.54
C MET A 21 -1.54 21.33 -41.07
N LEU A 22 -2.21 20.66 -42.01
CA LEU A 22 -3.14 19.57 -41.72
C LEU A 22 -2.42 18.35 -41.10
N MET A 23 -1.24 18.00 -41.62
CA MET A 23 -0.40 16.91 -41.10
C MET A 23 0.10 17.21 -39.68
N LYS A 24 0.52 18.46 -39.40
CA LYS A 24 0.91 18.88 -38.05
C LYS A 24 -0.27 18.82 -37.07
N LEU A 25 -1.45 19.30 -37.49
CA LEU A 25 -2.66 19.23 -36.68
C LEU A 25 -3.03 17.77 -36.35
N ALA A 26 -3.00 16.88 -37.36
CA ALA A 26 -3.27 15.46 -37.16
C ALA A 26 -2.28 14.81 -36.19
N CYS A 27 -0.98 15.13 -36.30
CA CYS A 27 0.03 14.65 -35.35
C CYS A 27 -0.23 15.12 -33.93
N ILE A 28 -0.63 16.39 -33.74
CA ILE A 28 -0.97 16.95 -32.41
C ILE A 28 -2.21 16.24 -31.82
N VAL A 29 -3.24 15.98 -32.64
CA VAL A 29 -4.45 15.25 -32.19
C VAL A 29 -4.12 13.80 -31.80
N VAL A 30 -3.28 13.11 -32.58
CA VAL A 30 -2.80 11.76 -32.24
C VAL A 30 -1.96 11.78 -30.96
N PHE A 31 -1.09 12.78 -30.79
CA PHE A 31 -0.26 12.92 -29.59
C PHE A 31 -1.10 13.16 -28.31
N ILE A 32 -2.12 14.02 -28.39
CA ILE A 32 -3.05 14.30 -27.28
C ILE A 32 -3.86 13.04 -26.91
N THR A 33 -4.30 12.27 -27.90
CA THR A 33 -5.09 11.04 -27.65
C THR A 33 -4.23 9.90 -27.08
N CYS A 34 -2.96 9.76 -27.47
CA CYS A 34 -2.03 8.81 -26.85
C CYS A 34 -1.68 9.17 -25.39
N LEU A 35 -1.72 10.45 -25.01
CA LEU A 35 -1.52 10.88 -23.62
C LEU A 35 -2.72 10.59 -22.70
N ASN A 36 -3.88 10.22 -23.26
CA ASN A 36 -5.05 9.78 -22.51
C ASN A 36 -5.09 8.26 -22.30
N VAL A 37 -3.95 7.55 -22.44
CA VAL A 37 -3.83 6.18 -21.93
C VAL A 37 -4.00 6.22 -20.40
N SER A 38 -5.25 6.08 -19.96
CA SER A 38 -5.58 5.69 -18.61
C SER A 38 -5.09 4.26 -18.43
N ALA A 39 -3.92 4.11 -17.81
CA ALA A 39 -3.62 2.88 -17.12
C ALA A 39 -4.78 2.66 -16.12
N SER A 40 -5.50 1.56 -16.23
CA SER A 40 -6.47 1.11 -15.24
C SER A 40 -5.69 0.70 -13.99
N VAL A 41 -5.16 1.68 -13.27
CA VAL A 41 -4.45 1.46 -12.03
C VAL A 41 -5.54 1.32 -10.98
N PHE A 42 -5.91 0.08 -10.66
CA PHE A 42 -6.80 -0.27 -9.55
C PHE A 42 -6.46 0.55 -8.27
N SER A 43 -5.22 1.00 -8.09
CA SER A 43 -4.77 1.87 -7.00
C SER A 43 -5.38 3.28 -6.97
N GLN A 44 -6.16 3.70 -7.98
CA GLN A 44 -6.79 5.03 -8.03
C GLN A 44 -8.25 5.05 -7.59
N GLU A 45 -8.88 3.90 -7.33
CA GLU A 45 -10.24 3.86 -6.81
C GLU A 45 -10.28 4.39 -5.38
N LYS A 46 -11.06 5.46 -5.19
CA LYS A 46 -11.22 6.16 -3.92
C LYS A 46 -12.57 5.80 -3.32
N ILE A 47 -12.55 5.51 -2.03
CA ILE A 47 -13.75 5.17 -1.27
C ILE A 47 -13.91 6.12 -0.09
N SER A 48 -15.15 6.27 0.35
CA SER A 48 -15.50 6.97 1.58
C SER A 48 -16.20 5.99 2.50
N LEU A 49 -15.65 5.80 3.69
CA LEU A 49 -16.12 4.82 4.64
C LEU A 49 -16.16 5.45 6.03
N ASP A 50 -17.33 5.44 6.66
CA ASP A 50 -17.49 5.78 8.08
C ASP A 50 -18.07 4.57 8.80
N VAL A 51 -17.19 3.80 9.44
CA VAL A 51 -17.56 2.61 10.20
C VAL A 51 -17.02 2.71 11.61
N LYS A 52 -17.88 2.47 12.59
CA LYS A 52 -17.53 2.48 14.01
C LYS A 52 -17.80 1.10 14.57
N LYS A 53 -16.78 0.51 15.19
CA LYS A 53 -16.86 -0.80 15.86
C LYS A 53 -17.55 -1.85 15.00
N THR A 54 -17.10 -1.96 13.75
CA THR A 54 -17.65 -2.89 12.77
C THR A 54 -16.67 -4.03 12.55
N LYS A 55 -17.17 -5.25 12.39
CA LYS A 55 -16.33 -6.43 12.15
C LYS A 55 -15.50 -6.24 10.88
N LEU A 56 -14.23 -6.63 10.93
CA LEU A 56 -13.33 -6.58 9.77
C LEU A 56 -13.92 -7.27 8.53
N ALA A 57 -14.62 -8.40 8.69
CA ALA A 57 -15.36 -9.06 7.60
C ALA A 57 -16.27 -8.10 6.85
N LYS A 58 -17.06 -7.35 7.62
CA LYS A 58 -18.08 -6.47 7.06
C LYS A 58 -17.44 -5.25 6.42
N VAL A 59 -16.38 -4.72 7.02
CA VAL A 59 -15.60 -3.62 6.44
C VAL A 59 -15.02 -4.02 5.09
N LEU A 60 -14.36 -5.17 4.99
CA LEU A 60 -13.83 -5.69 3.72
C LEU A 60 -14.94 -5.87 2.68
N GLN A 61 -16.08 -6.45 3.08
CA GLN A 61 -17.23 -6.61 2.18
C GLN A 61 -17.77 -5.27 1.66
N ILE A 62 -17.85 -4.23 2.50
CA ILE A 62 -18.30 -2.90 2.06
C ILE A 62 -17.31 -2.31 1.04
N ILE A 63 -16.01 -2.54 1.23
CA ILE A 63 -14.98 -2.10 0.29
C ILE A 63 -15.13 -2.81 -1.06
N GLU A 64 -15.38 -4.13 -1.07
CA GLU A 64 -15.67 -4.88 -2.32
C GLU A 64 -16.93 -4.40 -3.03
N GLN A 65 -17.93 -3.89 -2.30
CA GLN A 65 -19.15 -3.35 -2.91
C GLN A 65 -18.95 -1.98 -3.55
N GLN A 66 -17.95 -1.21 -3.09
CA GLN A 66 -17.67 0.15 -3.57
C GLN A 66 -16.46 0.22 -4.51
N SER A 67 -15.77 -0.91 -4.75
CA SER A 67 -14.57 -0.98 -5.58
C SER A 67 -14.57 -2.22 -6.45
N SER A 68 -13.71 -2.25 -7.45
CA SER A 68 -13.50 -3.42 -8.31
C SER A 68 -12.59 -4.49 -7.68
N TYR A 69 -12.20 -4.31 -6.41
CA TYR A 69 -11.32 -5.25 -5.70
C TYR A 69 -12.07 -6.46 -5.12
N HIS A 70 -11.40 -7.60 -5.12
CA HIS A 70 -11.82 -8.81 -4.40
C HIS A 70 -10.77 -9.23 -3.38
N PHE A 71 -11.19 -9.46 -2.13
CA PHE A 71 -10.30 -9.89 -1.06
C PHE A 71 -10.29 -11.40 -0.92
N VAL A 72 -9.09 -11.97 -0.91
CA VAL A 72 -8.86 -13.38 -0.61
C VAL A 72 -8.06 -13.49 0.68
N TYR A 73 -8.59 -14.25 1.63
CA TYR A 73 -7.97 -14.47 2.93
C TYR A 73 -8.37 -15.81 3.53
N SER A 74 -7.49 -16.36 4.37
CA SER A 74 -7.81 -17.54 5.16
C SER A 74 -8.43 -17.13 6.49
N SER A 75 -9.65 -17.59 6.76
CA SER A 75 -10.37 -17.36 8.03
C SER A 75 -9.65 -17.96 9.25
N THR A 76 -8.76 -18.92 9.03
CA THR A 76 -7.91 -19.54 10.07
C THR A 76 -6.86 -18.57 10.60
N TYR A 77 -6.29 -17.72 9.74
CA TYR A 77 -5.15 -16.88 10.08
C TYR A 77 -5.49 -15.39 10.22
N VAL A 78 -6.56 -14.94 9.56
CA VAL A 78 -7.02 -13.55 9.58
C VAL A 78 -8.16 -13.39 10.59
N PRO A 79 -7.99 -12.58 11.66
CA PRO A 79 -9.00 -12.39 12.70
C PRO A 79 -10.16 -11.51 12.22
N ILE A 80 -11.02 -12.09 11.37
CA ILE A 80 -12.10 -11.42 10.66
C ILE A 80 -13.22 -10.89 11.59
N ASN A 81 -13.27 -11.42 12.82
CA ASN A 81 -14.24 -11.06 13.86
C ASN A 81 -13.79 -9.90 14.74
N LYS A 82 -12.61 -9.31 14.50
CA LYS A 82 -12.13 -8.16 15.28
C LYS A 82 -12.89 -6.90 14.87
N ASP A 83 -13.28 -6.10 15.86
CA ASP A 83 -13.91 -4.81 15.63
C ASP A 83 -12.86 -3.78 15.17
N VAL A 84 -13.21 -3.03 14.12
CA VAL A 84 -12.40 -1.95 13.57
C VAL A 84 -13.27 -0.69 13.47
N SER A 85 -12.65 0.45 13.77
CA SER A 85 -13.25 1.76 13.58
C SER A 85 -12.35 2.56 12.65
N ILE A 86 -12.90 3.03 11.54
CA ILE A 86 -12.19 3.85 10.56
C ILE A 86 -13.15 4.82 9.91
N THR A 87 -12.71 6.07 9.79
CA THR A 87 -13.43 7.13 9.10
C THR A 87 -12.48 7.73 8.09
N VAL A 88 -12.79 7.53 6.81
CA VAL A 88 -11.97 7.94 5.66
C VAL A 88 -12.89 8.54 4.59
N THR A 89 -12.42 9.58 3.92
CA THR A 89 -13.17 10.28 2.87
C THR A 89 -12.31 10.39 1.64
N ASN A 90 -12.82 9.94 0.50
CA ASN A 90 -12.14 10.02 -0.79
C ASN A 90 -10.67 9.50 -0.76
N THR A 91 -10.47 8.37 -0.09
CA THR A 91 -9.15 7.79 0.18
C THR A 91 -8.94 6.54 -0.69
N PRO A 92 -7.75 6.34 -1.30
CA PRO A 92 -7.44 5.14 -2.08
C PRO A 92 -7.63 3.86 -1.27
N VAL A 93 -8.20 2.81 -1.88
CA VAL A 93 -8.44 1.52 -1.21
C VAL A 93 -7.18 0.95 -0.56
N THR A 94 -6.02 1.07 -1.21
CA THR A 94 -4.72 0.60 -0.68
C THR A 94 -4.31 1.33 0.59
N GLU A 95 -4.56 2.63 0.66
CA GLU A 95 -4.26 3.45 1.84
C GLU A 95 -5.22 3.12 2.99
N VAL A 96 -6.52 2.98 2.71
CA VAL A 96 -7.52 2.53 3.69
C VAL A 96 -7.14 1.16 4.27
N LEU A 97 -6.76 0.21 3.40
CA LEU A 97 -6.34 -1.12 3.82
C LEU A 97 -5.05 -1.06 4.63
N SER A 98 -4.09 -0.22 4.25
CA SER A 98 -2.88 -0.01 5.04
C SER A 98 -3.21 0.53 6.43
N ALA A 99 -4.12 1.49 6.57
CA ALA A 99 -4.51 2.05 7.86
C ALA A 99 -5.18 0.99 8.77
N ILE A 100 -6.01 0.12 8.18
CA ILE A 100 -6.66 -0.99 8.90
C ILE A 100 -5.63 -2.04 9.34
N LEU A 101 -4.67 -2.36 8.48
CA LEU A 101 -3.73 -3.47 8.71
C LEU A 101 -2.44 -3.08 9.45
N ASN A 102 -2.04 -1.80 9.49
CA ASN A 102 -0.77 -1.34 10.09
C ASN A 102 -0.62 -1.70 11.58
N ARG A 103 -1.74 -1.90 12.29
CA ARG A 103 -1.75 -2.33 13.71
C ARG A 103 -2.01 -3.82 13.89
N THR A 104 -1.86 -4.61 12.83
CA THR A 104 -2.11 -6.04 12.82
C THR A 104 -0.89 -6.78 12.29
N ASN A 105 -0.77 -8.06 12.62
CA ASN A 105 0.29 -8.92 12.07
C ASN A 105 -0.06 -9.42 10.65
N LEU A 106 -0.73 -8.58 9.85
CA LEU A 106 -1.23 -8.94 8.53
C LEU A 106 -0.54 -8.08 7.46
N LYS A 107 -0.28 -8.69 6.31
CA LYS A 107 0.22 -8.04 5.11
C LYS A 107 -0.78 -8.27 3.99
N TYR A 108 -0.87 -7.32 3.07
CA TYR A 108 -1.63 -7.47 1.85
C TYR A 108 -0.73 -7.42 0.63
N SER A 109 -1.12 -8.11 -0.44
CA SER A 109 -0.52 -8.02 -1.76
C SER A 109 -1.61 -7.88 -2.81
N VAL A 110 -1.45 -6.90 -3.71
CA VAL A 110 -2.33 -6.71 -4.87
C VAL A 110 -1.81 -7.58 -6.00
N SER A 111 -2.69 -8.40 -6.57
CA SER A 111 -2.42 -9.26 -7.73
C SER A 111 -3.11 -8.71 -8.97
N ASP A 112 -2.71 -9.19 -10.14
CA ASP A 112 -3.35 -8.85 -11.41
C ASP A 112 -4.84 -9.19 -11.39
N GLY A 113 -5.67 -8.30 -11.93
CA GLY A 113 -7.13 -8.45 -11.96
C GLY A 113 -7.88 -7.98 -10.71
N GLY A 114 -7.27 -7.14 -9.87
CA GLY A 114 -7.97 -6.52 -8.73
C GLY A 114 -8.10 -7.44 -7.51
N LEU A 115 -7.27 -8.49 -7.42
CA LEU A 115 -7.35 -9.43 -6.30
C LEU A 115 -6.36 -9.04 -5.19
N ILE A 116 -6.87 -8.79 -3.99
CA ILE A 116 -6.07 -8.47 -2.81
C ILE A 116 -5.98 -9.69 -1.91
N VAL A 117 -4.76 -10.24 -1.77
CA VAL A 117 -4.49 -11.36 -0.87
C VAL A 117 -4.05 -10.81 0.48
N ILE A 118 -4.76 -11.18 1.55
CA ILE A 118 -4.38 -10.84 2.93
C ILE A 118 -3.79 -12.09 3.58
N SER A 119 -2.55 -11.95 4.06
CA SER A 119 -1.78 -13.03 4.69
C SER A 119 -1.15 -12.56 6.00
N ARG A 120 -0.73 -13.49 6.86
CA ARG A 120 0.03 -13.15 8.07
C ARG A 120 1.46 -12.79 7.66
N ASN A 121 2.05 -11.82 8.34
CA ASN A 121 3.47 -11.58 8.19
C ASN A 121 4.24 -12.84 8.63
N LYS A 122 5.29 -13.22 7.89
CA LYS A 122 6.15 -14.34 8.32
C LYS A 122 6.82 -13.93 9.63
N GLU A 123 6.54 -14.66 10.69
CA GLU A 123 7.22 -14.49 11.96
C GLU A 123 8.55 -15.26 11.89
N VAL A 124 9.64 -14.56 12.19
CA VAL A 124 10.99 -15.11 12.26
C VAL A 124 11.38 -15.18 13.73
N PRO A 125 12.07 -16.24 14.19
CA PRO A 125 12.62 -16.25 15.53
C PRO A 125 13.71 -15.17 15.67
N ILE A 126 13.43 -14.17 16.50
CA ILE A 126 14.40 -13.14 16.88
C ILE A 126 15.05 -13.57 18.19
N THR A 127 16.36 -13.76 18.16
CA THR A 127 17.17 -14.09 19.35
C THR A 127 18.14 -12.98 19.65
N GLY A 128 18.40 -12.73 20.93
CA GLY A 128 19.39 -11.73 21.35
C GLY A 128 19.75 -11.87 22.82
N THR A 129 20.59 -10.96 23.30
CA THR A 129 20.99 -10.87 24.71
C THR A 129 20.80 -9.45 25.20
N VAL A 130 20.09 -9.28 26.31
CA VAL A 130 19.87 -7.99 26.96
C VAL A 130 20.98 -7.76 27.99
N LYS A 131 21.61 -6.58 27.91
CA LYS A 131 22.67 -6.15 28.81
C LYS A 131 22.35 -4.78 29.38
N ASP A 132 22.88 -4.52 30.58
CA ASP A 132 22.87 -3.21 31.23
C ASP A 132 23.97 -2.29 30.63
N PRO A 133 23.88 -0.95 30.75
CA PRO A 133 24.97 -0.01 30.47
C PRO A 133 26.37 -0.42 30.92
N LEU A 134 26.52 -1.13 32.05
CA LEU A 134 27.82 -1.63 32.53
C LEU A 134 28.30 -2.93 31.85
N GLY A 135 27.52 -3.46 30.91
CA GLY A 135 27.84 -4.68 30.15
C GLY A 135 27.43 -6.00 30.82
N GLY A 136 26.86 -5.95 32.03
CA GLY A 136 26.28 -7.11 32.71
C GLY A 136 25.02 -7.63 32.02
N VAL A 137 24.77 -8.94 32.06
CA VAL A 137 23.54 -9.53 31.51
C VAL A 137 22.36 -9.22 32.41
N LEU A 138 21.19 -8.94 31.82
CA LEU A 138 19.97 -8.62 32.56
C LEU A 138 18.98 -9.78 32.49
N PRO A 139 18.97 -10.69 33.48
CA PRO A 139 17.96 -11.73 33.57
C PRO A 139 16.59 -11.17 34.00
N GLY A 140 15.50 -11.77 33.50
CA GLY A 140 14.14 -11.37 33.85
C GLY A 140 13.64 -10.08 33.17
N ALA A 141 14.45 -9.45 32.32
CA ALA A 141 14.01 -8.34 31.48
C ALA A 141 12.91 -8.80 30.50
N THR A 142 11.85 -8.01 30.39
CA THR A 142 10.74 -8.26 29.47
C THR A 142 11.08 -7.68 28.10
N VAL A 143 10.99 -8.52 27.06
CA VAL A 143 11.18 -8.15 25.66
C VAL A 143 9.85 -8.28 24.94
N ARG A 144 9.30 -7.17 24.43
CA ARG A 144 7.95 -7.14 23.85
C ARG A 144 7.95 -6.47 22.48
N VAL A 145 7.17 -6.98 21.52
CA VAL A 145 6.95 -6.29 20.25
C VAL A 145 6.01 -5.10 20.47
N LYS A 146 6.47 -3.90 20.11
CA LYS A 146 5.76 -2.63 20.29
C LYS A 146 4.35 -2.69 19.69
N GLY A 147 3.35 -2.26 20.45
CA GLY A 147 1.96 -2.21 19.99
C GLY A 147 1.24 -3.56 19.90
N THR A 148 1.89 -4.66 20.28
CA THR A 148 1.28 -6.00 20.31
C THR A 148 1.30 -6.60 21.73
N GLY A 149 0.57 -7.70 21.95
CA GLY A 149 0.66 -8.49 23.18
C GLY A 149 1.79 -9.52 23.19
N VAL A 150 2.57 -9.62 22.11
CA VAL A 150 3.59 -10.65 21.93
C VAL A 150 4.88 -10.21 22.61
N GLY A 151 5.37 -11.02 23.54
CA GLY A 151 6.60 -10.78 24.28
C GLY A 151 7.11 -12.02 24.98
N THR A 152 8.34 -11.94 25.47
CA THR A 152 9.03 -12.99 26.21
C THR A 152 9.86 -12.34 27.32
N SER A 153 10.37 -13.14 28.24
CA SER A 153 11.33 -12.69 29.24
C SER A 153 12.70 -13.30 28.95
N THR A 154 13.74 -12.57 29.33
CA THR A 154 15.12 -13.06 29.23
C THR A 154 15.42 -14.14 30.28
N ASP A 155 16.27 -15.10 29.90
CA ASP A 155 16.74 -16.17 30.76
C ASP A 155 17.83 -15.73 31.76
N ILE A 156 18.39 -16.67 32.53
CA ILE A 156 19.47 -16.42 33.50
C ILE A 156 20.73 -15.80 32.88
N ASN A 157 20.94 -16.00 31.57
CA ASN A 157 22.08 -15.48 30.82
C ASN A 157 21.72 -14.18 30.08
N GLY A 158 20.54 -13.60 30.34
CA GLY A 158 20.02 -12.43 29.63
C GLY A 158 19.59 -12.71 28.19
N LYS A 159 19.52 -13.97 27.75
CA LYS A 159 19.14 -14.33 26.38
C LYS A 159 17.63 -14.38 26.23
N PHE A 160 17.13 -14.02 25.05
CA PHE A 160 15.72 -14.15 24.71
C PHE A 160 15.56 -14.78 23.32
N SER A 161 14.39 -15.38 23.11
CA SER A 161 13.92 -15.84 21.80
C SER A 161 12.44 -15.47 21.66
N LEU A 162 12.10 -14.73 20.62
CA LEU A 162 10.74 -14.23 20.37
C LEU A 162 10.42 -14.33 18.87
N ASN A 163 9.30 -14.96 18.53
CA ASN A 163 8.80 -14.93 17.16
C ASN A 163 8.13 -13.58 16.91
N ALA A 164 8.64 -12.85 15.92
CA ALA A 164 8.11 -11.55 15.55
C ALA A 164 8.29 -11.29 14.05
N PRO A 165 7.52 -10.35 13.47
CA PRO A 165 7.74 -9.87 12.11
C PRO A 165 9.16 -9.31 11.92
N GLU A 166 9.72 -9.45 10.72
CA GLU A 166 11.09 -9.02 10.39
C GLU A 166 11.37 -7.54 10.68
N ASN A 167 10.35 -6.67 10.54
CA ASN A 167 10.44 -5.23 10.82
C ASN A 167 9.83 -4.83 12.18
N ALA A 168 9.73 -5.77 13.13
CA ALA A 168 9.16 -5.51 14.44
C ALA A 168 10.08 -4.64 15.31
N ILE A 169 9.51 -3.60 15.94
CA ILE A 169 10.21 -2.81 16.96
C ILE A 169 10.05 -3.52 18.30
N LEU A 170 11.16 -3.86 18.95
CA LEU A 170 11.17 -4.42 20.29
C LEU A 170 11.27 -3.33 21.35
N VAL A 171 10.47 -3.45 22.40
CA VAL A 171 10.51 -2.64 23.62
C VAL A 171 10.99 -3.54 24.74
N ILE A 172 12.09 -3.16 25.36
CA ILE A 172 12.72 -3.92 26.44
C ILE A 172 12.57 -3.10 27.72
N PHE A 173 12.07 -3.72 28.78
CA PHE A 173 11.92 -3.08 30.08
C PHE A 173 12.05 -4.11 31.21
N LEU A 174 12.55 -3.67 32.35
CA LEU A 174 12.64 -4.46 33.58
C LEU A 174 11.99 -3.65 34.71
N CYS A 175 10.95 -4.20 35.33
CA CYS A 175 10.26 -3.52 36.42
C CYS A 175 11.10 -3.66 37.70
N GLY A 176 11.50 -2.54 38.30
CA GLY A 176 12.27 -2.52 39.56
C GLY A 176 13.72 -2.04 39.45
N LEU A 177 14.21 -1.67 38.27
CA LEU A 177 15.47 -0.92 38.15
C LEU A 177 15.18 0.57 38.40
N SER A 178 15.05 0.95 39.68
CA SER A 178 15.10 2.36 40.07
C SER A 178 16.51 2.90 39.84
N ASN A 179 16.62 4.07 39.19
CA ASN A 179 17.86 4.86 39.18
C ASN A 179 18.41 5.06 40.60
#